data_AF-A0A955KEG9-F1
#
_entry.id   AF-A0A955KEG9-F1
#
_cell.length_a   1.000
_cell.length_b   1.000
_cell.length_c   1.000
_cell.angle_alpha   90.00
_cell.angle_beta   90.00
_cell.angle_gamma   90.00
#
_symmetry.space_group_name_H-M   'P 1'
#
loop_
_entity.id
_entity.type
_entity.pdbx_description
1 polymer ?
#
loop_
_entity_poly.entity_id
_entity_poly.type
_entity_poly.pdbx_seq_one_letter_code
_entity_poly.pdbx_strand_id
1 'polypeptide(L)' 'MTEIGRIEIMHFPIETTVMLVLYFMIGLYAIFSGILYYHWKTYGTDAKVSGLTLLLYFGVTIPLILVMITIALIIT' A
#
# COMPACT_ATOMS: atom_id res chain seq x y z
N MET A 1 37.45 -33.08 3.33
CA MET A 1 36.56 -33.07 2.14
C MET A 1 35.23 -33.58 2.65
N THR A 2 34.10 -32.89 2.69
CA THR A 2 33.62 -31.65 2.05
C THR A 2 32.26 -31.38 2.70
N GLU A 3 32.18 -30.48 3.67
CA GLU A 3 30.90 -29.91 4.17
C GLU A 3 30.76 -28.52 3.55
N ILE A 4 30.80 -28.45 2.21
CA ILE A 4 30.56 -27.20 1.48
C ILE A 4 29.06 -27.10 1.27
N GLY A 5 28.42 -26.30 2.13
CA GLY A 5 27.30 -25.43 1.78
C GLY A 5 26.08 -26.08 1.15
N ARG A 6 25.22 -26.72 1.96
CA ARG A 6 23.79 -26.71 1.64
C ARG A 6 23.25 -25.31 1.94
N ILE A 7 23.25 -24.44 0.94
CA ILE A 7 22.42 -23.24 0.96
C ILE A 7 20.99 -23.74 0.80
N GLU A 8 20.27 -23.87 1.90
CA GLU A 8 18.82 -24.09 1.85
C GLU A 8 18.19 -22.84 1.26
N ILE A 9 17.76 -22.92 0.00
CA ILE A 9 17.01 -21.86 -0.66
C ILE A 9 15.68 -21.75 0.06
N MET A 10 15.55 -20.72 0.90
CA MET A 10 14.33 -20.40 1.62
C MET A 10 13.19 -20.21 0.62
N HIS A 11 12.34 -21.23 0.50
CA HIS A 11 11.10 -21.16 -0.27
C HIS A 11 10.07 -20.42 0.57
N PHE A 12 9.85 -19.15 0.26
CA PHE A 12 8.72 -18.43 0.80
C PHE A 12 7.44 -18.87 0.09
N PRO A 13 6.40 -19.29 0.84
CA PRO A 13 5.09 -19.51 0.25
C PRO A 13 4.62 -18.21 -0.42
N ILE A 14 4.10 -18.32 -1.63
CA ILE A 14 3.61 -17.15 -2.39
C ILE A 14 2.54 -16.39 -1.60
N GLU A 15 1.72 -17.10 -0.83
CA GLU A 15 0.72 -16.55 0.08
C GLU A 15 1.34 -15.59 1.10
N THR A 16 2.46 -15.96 1.71
CA THR A 16 3.17 -15.12 2.68
C THR A 16 3.71 -13.85 2.02
N THR A 17 4.29 -13.97 0.82
CA THR A 17 4.77 -12.82 0.05
C THR A 17 3.63 -11.86 -0.30
N VAL A 18 2.49 -12.39 -0.76
CA VAL A 18 1.33 -11.56 -1.13
C VAL A 18 0.72 -10.88 0.10
N MET A 19 0.60 -11.57 1.24
CA MET A 19 0.14 -10.94 2.49
C MET A 19 1.07 -9.82 2.95
N LEU A 20 2.40 -10.00 2.82
CA LEU A 20 3.36 -8.95 3.17
C LEU A 20 3.16 -7.70 2.30
N VAL A 21 2.95 -7.88 0.99
CA VAL A 21 2.64 -6.79 0.06
C VAL A 21 1.33 -6.10 0.46
N LEU A 22 0.28 -6.85 0.81
CA LEU A 22 -0.99 -6.29 1.28
C LEU A 22 -0.79 -5.40 2.51
N TYR A 23 -0.06 -5.87 3.53
CA TYR A 23 0.23 -5.07 4.72
C TYR A 23 1.04 -3.81 4.41
N PHE A 24 2.00 -3.90 3.49
CA PHE A 24 2.77 -2.74 3.06
C PHE A 24 1.88 -1.70 2.37
N MET A 25 0.96 -2.14 1.49
CA MET A 25 -0.01 -1.27 0.83
C MET A 25 -0.94 -0.58 1.82
N ILE A 26 -1.42 -1.29 2.85
CA ILE A 26 -2.23 -0.71 3.93
C ILE A 26 -1.42 0.37 4.67
N GLY A 27 -0.16 0.10 4.99
CA GLY A 27 0.72 1.07 5.64
C GLY A 27 0.92 2.35 4.80
N LEU A 28 1.21 2.20 3.50
CA LEU A 28 1.32 3.33 2.57
C LEU A 28 0.02 4.12 2.48
N TYR A 29 -1.12 3.44 2.40
CA TYR A 29 -2.43 4.08 2.38
C TYR A 29 -2.71 4.90 3.64
N ALA A 30 -2.33 4.38 4.81
CA ALA A 30 -2.47 5.09 6.09
C ALA A 30 -1.60 6.36 6.13
N ILE A 31 -0.34 6.28 5.69
CA ILE A 31 0.56 7.44 5.61
C ILE A 31 -0.03 8.49 4.65
N PHE A 32 -0.45 8.07 3.47
CA PHE A 32 -1.04 8.96 2.47
C PHE A 32 -2.30 9.66 3.00
N SER A 33 -3.15 8.93 3.73
CA SER A 33 -4.33 9.50 4.40
C SER A 33 -3.95 10.52 5.48
N GLY A 34 -2.87 10.28 6.23
CA GLY A 34 -2.34 11.25 7.19
C GLY A 34 -1.84 12.54 6.53
N ILE A 35 -1.14 12.43 5.39
CA ILE A 35 -0.71 13.59 4.60
C ILE A 35 -1.92 14.37 4.10
N LEU A 36 -2.95 13.68 3.60
CA LEU A 36 -4.19 14.31 3.15
C LEU A 36 -4.86 15.09 4.30
N TYR A 37 -4.96 14.48 5.47
CA TYR A 37 -5.56 15.12 6.64
C TYR A 37 -4.80 16.40 7.03
N TYR A 38 -3.47 16.35 7.05
CA TYR A 38 -2.66 17.54 7.28
C TYR A 38 -2.91 18.60 6.21
N HIS A 39 -2.94 18.19 4.94
CA HIS A 39 -3.16 19.12 3.83
C HIS A 39 -4.54 19.79 3.91
N TRP A 40 -5.58 19.03 4.22
CA TRP A 40 -6.94 19.54 4.41
C TRP A 40 -7.01 20.56 5.55
N LYS A 41 -6.33 20.27 6.67
CA LYS A 41 -6.33 21.15 7.83
C LYS A 41 -5.54 22.45 7.60
N THR A 42 -4.43 22.38 6.87
CA THR A 42 -3.49 23.50 6.69
C THR A 42 -3.81 24.35 5.46
N TYR A 43 -4.24 23.72 4.36
CA TYR A 43 -4.41 24.35 3.05
C TYR A 43 -5.86 24.29 2.53
N GLY A 44 -6.81 23.77 3.33
CA GLY A 44 -8.22 23.60 2.95
C GLY A 44 -8.98 24.88 2.61
N THR A 45 -8.38 26.06 2.81
CA THR A 45 -8.97 27.36 2.45
C THR A 45 -8.77 27.73 0.98
N ASP A 46 -7.81 27.11 0.28
CA ASP A 46 -7.63 27.30 -1.16
C ASP A 46 -8.41 26.22 -1.94
N ALA A 47 -9.45 26.65 -2.67
CA ALA A 47 -10.31 25.76 -3.43
C ALA A 47 -9.60 25.07 -4.61
N LYS A 48 -8.63 25.72 -5.26
CA LYS A 48 -7.89 25.12 -6.39
C LYS A 48 -6.97 24.02 -5.90
N VAL A 49 -6.23 24.29 -4.82
CA VAL A 49 -5.31 23.32 -4.22
C VAL A 49 -6.11 22.16 -3.63
N SER A 50 -7.20 22.44 -2.92
CA SER A 50 -8.07 21.40 -2.35
C SER A 50 -8.67 20.47 -3.42
N GLY A 51 -9.12 21.04 -4.54
CA GLY A 51 -9.68 20.25 -5.65
C GLY A 51 -8.66 19.32 -6.30
N LEU A 52 -7.45 19.82 -6.58
CA LEU A 52 -6.37 18.99 -7.13
C LEU A 52 -5.96 17.88 -6.16
N THR A 53 -5.84 18.19 -4.88
CA THR A 53 -5.49 17.21 -3.84
C THR A 53 -6.56 16.11 -3.73
N LEU A 54 -7.85 16.46 -3.79
CA LEU A 54 -8.95 15.49 -3.82
C LEU A 54 -8.92 14.59 -5.05
N LEU A 55 -8.65 15.16 -6.23
CA LEU A 55 -8.54 14.39 -7.47
C LEU A 55 -7.39 13.38 -7.40
N LEU A 56 -6.22 13.82 -6.93
CA LEU A 56 -5.05 12.96 -6.76
C LEU A 56 -5.32 11.89 -5.69
N TYR A 57 -5.98 12.25 -4.59
CA TYR A 57 -6.34 11.31 -3.55
C TYR A 57 -7.24 10.21 -4.08
N PHE A 58 -8.39 10.54 -4.68
CA PHE A 58 -9.28 9.53 -5.22
C PHE A 58 -8.66 8.75 -6.38
N GLY A 59 -7.88 9.42 -7.24
CA GLY A 59 -7.18 8.78 -8.35
C GLY A 59 -6.16 7.73 -7.93
N VAL A 60 -5.55 7.86 -6.75
CA VAL A 60 -4.59 6.88 -6.21
C VAL A 60 -5.28 5.89 -5.26
N THR A 61 -6.15 6.36 -4.38
CA THR A 61 -6.81 5.57 -3.36
C THR A 61 -7.77 4.55 -3.94
N ILE A 62 -8.58 4.90 -4.96
CA ILE A 62 -9.55 3.97 -5.54
C ILE A 62 -8.84 2.76 -6.17
N PRO A 63 -7.86 2.93 -7.08
CA PRO A 63 -7.11 1.79 -7.62
C PRO A 63 -6.40 0.97 -6.53
N LEU A 64 -5.81 1.64 -5.54
CA LEU A 64 -5.11 0.96 -4.44
C LEU A 64 -6.06 0.07 -3.63
N ILE A 65 -7.23 0.59 -3.26
CA ILE A 65 -8.27 -0.17 -2.56
C ILE A 65 -8.75 -1.35 -3.41
N LEU A 66 -8.98 -1.17 -4.71
CA LEU A 66 -9.39 -2.26 -5.60
C LEU A 66 -8.36 -3.38 -5.65
N VAL A 67 -7.06 -3.04 -5.72
CA VAL A 67 -5.98 -4.03 -5.67
C VAL A 67 -5.96 -4.75 -4.33
N MET A 68 -6.06 -4.03 -3.20
CA MET A 68 -6.08 -4.63 -1.87
C MET A 68 -7.27 -5.56 -1.65
N ILE A 69 -8.48 -5.18 -2.11
CA ILE A 69 -9.68 -6.01 -2.05
C ILE A 69 -9.49 -7.26 -2.91
N THR A 70 -9.00 -7.12 -4.14
CA THR A 70 -8.76 -8.25 -5.04
C THR A 70 -7.79 -9.25 -4.41
N ILE A 71 -6.69 -8.77 -3.86
CA ILE A 71 -5.71 -9.59 -3.14
C ILE A 71 -6.35 -10.29 -1.93
N ALA A 72 -7.11 -9.54 -1.12
CA ALA A 72 -7.77 -10.10 0.05
C ALA A 72 -8.73 -11.24 -0.32
N LEU A 73 -9.58 -11.04 -1.35
CA LEU A 73 -10.52 -12.04 -1.85
C LEU A 73 -9.86 -13.29 -2.46
N ILE A 74 -8.61 -13.18 -2.94
CA ILE A 74 -7.86 -14.33 -3.46
C ILE A 74 -7.25 -15.16 -2.33
N ILE A 75 -6.89 -14.51 -1.21
CA ILE A 75 -6.25 -15.18 -0.07
C ILE A 75 -7.26 -15.71 0.97
N THR A 76 -8.48 -15.18 1.00
CA THR A 76 -9.56 -15.66 1.90
C THR A 76 -10.28 -16.88 1.33
#